data_AF-A0A9P1DIW6-F1
#
_entry.id   AF-A0A9P1DIW6-F1
#
_cell.length_a   1.000
_cell.length_b   1.000
_cell.length_c   1.000
_cell.angle_alpha   90.00
_cell.angle_beta   90.00
_cell.angle_gamma   90.00
#
_symmetry.space_group_name_H-M   'P 1'
#
loop_
_entity.id
_entity.type
_entity.pdbx_description
1 polymer ?
#
loop_
_entity_poly.entity_id
_entity_poly.type
_entity_poly.pdbx_seq_one_letter_code
_entity_poly.pdbx_strand_id
1 'polypeptide(L)'
;MSMLGWLFELERQAAGIPRSELYIASKVWNDRIFEGPAAVRAQCLKSIEDLQCEYLDLYMIHWPVPGKHLEAYQELMKLKEEGKVKSIGVSNYTVEDLAELEAAKLPLPTVNQIEINPFLYRKKTIAHFASLGIKFQAYRALSNFGKSASLESEVVAALAAKHGRSASQILGRWCVQKGFQHIPKSEKFSRMQENAQVFDFALDKEDMEKLENLTSEATLETFKSTYQKCVLRDTPLEAQKELAKSSITLDCPDWREYWGWFSGQTFTMTEKEMDLSGEKLSVGDFSLGKTLGTGAFGRVRFVTHKGNGRHYALKTLKKAAIIKMKQVDHIMSEKQILAKLQHPFIVNMFGSFHDPRYIYMVLEYIVGGEFFTHLRKAGRFENEQSLFYAAQITCIFEYCHELNIVYRDLKPENILINADGYVKLTDFGFAKVIEHRTYTLCGTPEYIAPEVLLNKGHGKPVDWWTLGILIYEMIVGYPPFVDEDPMGIYQKILAGKITFPKIFHKEAKSLVKKLLTPDLGKRFGNLKNGAADIKEHKWFKDLSWEDLLAKKIEAPFKPAVKGATDTSNFDDYPDSDQEPPAVNASQDPFTNW
;
A
#
# COMPACT_ATOMS: atom_id res chain seq x y z
N MET A 1 45.38 -10.42 -4.59
CA MET A 1 45.77 -10.49 -6.01
C MET A 1 45.71 -11.94 -6.39
N SER A 2 44.60 -12.39 -6.99
CA SER A 2 44.41 -13.81 -7.27
C SER A 2 44.72 -14.08 -8.74
N MET A 3 45.61 -15.04 -8.95
CA MET A 3 45.90 -15.77 -10.20
C MET A 3 44.64 -16.00 -11.08
N LEU A 4 43.47 -16.11 -10.46
CA LEU A 4 42.15 -16.27 -11.07
C LEU A 4 41.72 -15.17 -12.04
N GLY A 5 42.03 -13.89 -11.78
CA GLY A 5 41.62 -12.79 -12.66
C GLY A 5 42.37 -12.80 -13.99
N TRP A 6 43.68 -13.04 -13.92
CA TRP A 6 44.53 -13.25 -15.08
C TRP A 6 44.15 -14.51 -15.86
N LEU A 7 43.85 -15.61 -15.18
CA LEU A 7 43.37 -16.83 -15.84
C LEU A 7 42.06 -16.60 -16.57
N PHE A 8 41.11 -15.87 -15.99
CA PHE A 8 39.81 -15.59 -16.62
C PHE A 8 39.96 -14.85 -17.96
N GLU A 9 40.76 -13.79 -18.00
CA GLU A 9 40.95 -13.01 -19.22
C GLU A 9 41.76 -13.77 -20.28
N LEU A 10 42.79 -14.52 -19.85
CA LEU A 10 43.54 -15.41 -20.75
C LEU A 10 42.64 -16.51 -21.35
N GLU A 11 41.80 -17.15 -20.53
CA GLU A 11 40.85 -18.17 -21.00
C GLU A 11 39.77 -17.56 -21.91
N ARG A 12 39.27 -16.36 -21.60
CA ARG A 12 38.32 -15.63 -22.47
C ARG A 12 38.92 -15.33 -23.83
N GLN A 13 40.13 -14.79 -23.86
CA GLN A 13 40.85 -14.48 -25.10
C GLN A 13 41.16 -15.75 -25.89
N ALA A 14 41.58 -16.82 -25.21
CA ALA A 14 41.82 -18.12 -25.83
C ALA A 14 40.53 -18.76 -26.40
N ALA A 15 39.39 -18.56 -25.74
CA ALA A 15 38.07 -19.00 -26.20
C ALA A 15 37.46 -18.09 -27.29
N GLY A 16 38.07 -16.94 -27.58
CA GLY A 16 37.60 -16.00 -28.60
C GLY A 16 36.28 -15.28 -28.28
N ILE A 17 35.83 -15.28 -27.02
CA ILE A 17 34.52 -14.72 -26.62
C ILE A 17 34.64 -13.20 -26.44
N PRO A 18 33.94 -12.35 -27.21
CA PRO A 18 33.97 -10.89 -27.05
C PRO A 18 33.48 -10.45 -25.66
N ARG A 19 34.08 -9.39 -25.08
CA ARG A 19 33.62 -8.80 -23.80
C ARG A 19 32.14 -8.41 -23.82
N SER A 20 31.62 -8.01 -24.98
CA SER A 20 30.21 -7.65 -25.19
C SER A 20 29.24 -8.83 -25.02
N GLU A 21 29.73 -10.07 -25.11
CA GLU A 21 28.93 -11.28 -24.91
C GLU A 21 28.92 -11.77 -23.46
N LEU A 22 29.73 -11.14 -22.59
CA LEU A 22 29.80 -11.47 -21.17
C LEU A 22 28.99 -10.48 -20.34
N TYR A 23 28.32 -11.00 -19.31
CA TYR A 23 27.68 -10.21 -18.28
C TYR A 23 28.45 -10.37 -16.97
N ILE A 24 29.24 -9.37 -16.59
CA ILE A 24 30.12 -9.43 -15.42
C ILE A 24 29.46 -8.71 -14.24
N ALA A 25 29.26 -9.45 -13.15
CA ALA A 25 28.70 -8.93 -11.91
C ALA A 25 29.66 -9.11 -10.73
N SER A 26 29.73 -8.11 -9.84
CA SER A 26 30.48 -8.19 -8.57
C SER A 26 29.71 -7.54 -7.42
N LYS A 27 30.23 -7.63 -6.20
CA LYS A 27 29.61 -7.05 -4.99
C LYS A 27 30.62 -6.41 -4.05
N VAL A 28 30.17 -5.36 -3.36
CA VAL A 28 30.89 -4.77 -2.23
C VAL A 28 30.56 -5.52 -0.93
N TRP A 29 31.57 -5.86 -0.15
CA TRP A 29 31.46 -6.63 1.09
C TRP A 29 31.27 -5.74 2.34
N ASN A 30 30.74 -6.34 3.41
CA ASN A 30 30.33 -5.64 4.62
C ASN A 30 31.45 -4.84 5.28
N ASP A 31 32.68 -5.36 5.27
CA ASP A 31 33.86 -4.69 5.82
C ASP A 31 34.10 -3.34 5.12
N ARG A 32 34.05 -3.32 3.77
CA ARG A 32 34.23 -2.11 2.98
C ARG A 32 33.06 -1.14 3.11
N ILE A 33 31.83 -1.66 3.23
CA ILE A 33 30.65 -0.84 3.49
C ILE A 33 30.80 -0.14 4.85
N PHE A 34 31.28 -0.85 5.87
CA PHE A 34 31.48 -0.29 7.20
C PHE A 34 32.60 0.77 7.24
N GLU A 35 33.71 0.54 6.53
CA GLU A 35 34.80 1.52 6.36
C GLU A 35 34.35 2.82 5.67
N GLY A 36 33.34 2.75 4.81
CA GLY A 36 32.67 3.90 4.21
C GLY A 36 32.90 4.07 2.70
N PRO A 37 32.37 5.15 2.09
CA PRO A 37 32.28 5.30 0.64
C PRO A 37 33.61 5.16 -0.13
N ALA A 38 34.71 5.68 0.41
CA ALA A 38 36.02 5.56 -0.25
C ALA A 38 36.48 4.11 -0.39
N ALA A 39 36.22 3.27 0.61
CA ALA A 39 36.55 1.84 0.57
C ALA A 39 35.64 1.07 -0.39
N VAL A 40 34.34 1.41 -0.43
CA VAL A 40 33.37 0.87 -1.41
C VAL A 40 33.86 1.12 -2.84
N ARG A 41 34.28 2.35 -3.14
CA ARG A 41 34.85 2.74 -4.44
C ARG A 41 36.12 1.95 -4.74
N ALA A 42 37.07 1.91 -3.81
CA ALA A 42 38.34 1.21 -4.01
C ALA A 42 38.13 -0.27 -4.34
N GLN A 43 37.18 -0.95 -3.68
CA GLN A 43 36.87 -2.35 -3.97
C GLN A 43 36.25 -2.56 -5.37
N CYS A 44 35.42 -1.62 -5.84
CA CYS A 44 34.87 -1.68 -7.19
C CYS A 44 35.98 -1.57 -8.24
N LEU A 45 36.82 -0.53 -8.13
CA LEU A 45 37.92 -0.29 -9.06
C LEU A 45 38.92 -1.45 -9.08
N LYS A 46 39.20 -2.01 -7.90
CA LYS A 46 40.03 -3.22 -7.79
C LYS A 46 39.40 -4.42 -8.50
N SER A 47 38.08 -4.61 -8.39
CA SER A 47 37.39 -5.69 -9.10
C SER A 47 37.48 -5.54 -10.62
N ILE A 48 37.38 -4.30 -11.12
CA ILE A 48 37.52 -3.96 -12.54
C ILE A 48 38.95 -4.28 -13.02
N GLU A 49 39.96 -3.88 -12.25
CA GLU A 49 41.37 -4.16 -12.51
C GLU A 49 41.69 -5.66 -12.48
N ASP A 50 41.27 -6.36 -11.42
CA ASP A 50 41.53 -7.79 -11.23
C ASP A 50 40.86 -8.64 -12.35
N LEU A 51 39.70 -8.21 -12.86
CA LEU A 51 38.99 -8.86 -13.97
C LEU A 51 39.43 -8.34 -15.36
N GLN A 52 40.39 -7.42 -15.41
CA GLN A 52 40.94 -6.83 -16.63
C GLN A 52 39.85 -6.30 -17.59
N CYS A 53 38.83 -5.64 -17.03
CA CYS A 53 37.72 -5.06 -17.79
C CYS A 53 37.66 -3.53 -17.62
N GLU A 54 36.89 -2.84 -18.47
CA GLU A 54 36.72 -1.38 -18.37
C GLU A 54 35.59 -0.99 -17.40
N TYR A 55 34.60 -1.89 -17.26
CA TYR A 55 33.39 -1.69 -16.46
C TYR A 55 32.80 -3.04 -16.02
N LEU A 56 31.98 -2.98 -14.97
CA LEU A 56 31.10 -4.07 -14.54
C LEU A 56 29.69 -3.86 -15.11
N ASP A 57 29.03 -4.93 -15.56
CA ASP A 57 27.63 -4.84 -16.02
C ASP A 57 26.68 -4.64 -14.83
N LEU A 58 27.02 -5.23 -13.67
CA LEU A 58 26.27 -5.10 -12.43
C LEU A 58 27.20 -5.03 -11.21
N TYR A 59 26.99 -4.04 -10.34
CA TYR A 59 27.65 -4.00 -9.03
C TYR A 59 26.62 -3.88 -7.91
N MET A 60 26.76 -4.70 -6.86
CA MET A 60 25.74 -4.79 -5.81
C MET A 60 26.29 -4.59 -4.40
N ILE A 61 25.44 -4.10 -3.51
CA ILE A 61 25.65 -4.23 -2.06
C ILE A 61 25.45 -5.69 -1.66
N HIS A 62 26.41 -6.30 -0.94
CA HIS A 62 26.30 -7.70 -0.53
C HIS A 62 25.32 -7.91 0.65
N TRP A 63 25.42 -7.09 1.68
CA TRP A 63 24.47 -7.02 2.79
C TRP A 63 24.25 -5.56 3.19
N PRO A 64 23.02 -5.19 3.59
CA PRO A 64 22.70 -3.83 4.02
C PRO A 64 23.22 -3.57 5.44
N VAL A 65 24.51 -3.25 5.57
CA VAL A 65 25.11 -2.89 6.86
C VAL A 65 24.32 -1.73 7.49
N PRO A 66 23.70 -1.90 8.67
CA PRO A 66 22.79 -0.91 9.23
C PRO A 66 23.51 0.43 9.45
N GLY A 67 22.82 1.52 9.11
CA GLY A 67 23.37 2.88 9.21
C GLY A 67 24.49 3.22 8.21
N LYS A 68 24.92 2.28 7.36
CA LYS A 68 26.02 2.47 6.40
C LYS A 68 25.63 2.16 4.95
N HIS A 69 24.62 1.33 4.73
CA HIS A 69 24.25 0.87 3.39
C HIS A 69 23.74 1.99 2.46
N LEU A 70 23.14 3.08 2.98
CA LEU A 70 22.69 4.21 2.18
C LEU A 70 23.86 4.97 1.54
N GLU A 71 24.90 5.26 2.32
CA GLU A 71 26.12 5.94 1.83
C GLU A 71 26.84 5.06 0.79
N ALA A 72 26.89 3.75 1.01
CA ALA A 72 27.44 2.81 0.05
C ALA A 72 26.62 2.79 -1.25
N TYR A 73 25.28 2.84 -1.17
CA TYR A 73 24.41 2.85 -2.35
C TYR A 73 24.58 4.13 -3.18
N GLN A 74 24.68 5.27 -2.51
CA GLN A 74 25.01 6.55 -3.16
C GLN A 74 26.36 6.49 -3.87
N GLU A 75 27.37 5.83 -3.29
CA GLU A 75 28.66 5.68 -3.95
C GLU A 75 28.60 4.77 -5.19
N LEU A 76 27.78 3.72 -5.14
CA LEU A 76 27.45 2.89 -6.31
C LEU A 76 26.82 3.71 -7.45
N MET A 77 25.96 4.68 -7.12
CA MET A 77 25.37 5.59 -8.11
C MET A 77 26.43 6.47 -8.78
N LYS A 78 27.38 7.02 -8.02
CA LYS A 78 28.48 7.80 -8.60
C LYS A 78 29.34 6.95 -9.55
N LEU A 79 29.66 5.72 -9.16
CA LEU A 79 30.38 4.78 -10.02
C LEU A 79 29.62 4.45 -11.32
N LYS A 80 28.28 4.46 -11.26
CA LYS A 80 27.44 4.30 -12.45
C LYS A 80 27.48 5.54 -13.35
N GLU A 81 27.39 6.73 -12.78
CA GLU A 81 27.51 8.00 -13.50
C GLU A 81 28.88 8.14 -14.19
N GLU A 82 29.94 7.63 -13.55
CA GLU A 82 31.31 7.57 -14.10
C GLU A 82 31.52 6.47 -15.16
N GLY A 83 30.50 5.67 -15.45
CA GLY A 83 30.58 4.58 -16.44
C GLY A 83 31.40 3.36 -15.99
N LYS A 84 31.82 3.28 -14.73
CA LYS A 84 32.52 2.11 -14.17
C LYS A 84 31.59 0.93 -13.93
N VAL A 85 30.30 1.21 -13.79
CA VAL A 85 29.24 0.21 -13.59
C VAL A 85 28.05 0.57 -14.48
N LYS A 86 27.48 -0.38 -15.22
CA LYS A 86 26.28 -0.11 -16.04
C LYS A 86 24.99 -0.13 -15.21
N SER A 87 24.87 -1.08 -14.29
CA SER A 87 23.68 -1.25 -13.44
C SER A 87 24.06 -1.49 -11.99
N ILE A 88 23.21 -1.03 -11.07
CA ILE A 88 23.40 -1.25 -9.64
C ILE A 88 22.30 -2.16 -9.11
N GLY A 89 22.67 -3.00 -8.15
CA GLY A 89 21.74 -3.91 -7.51
C GLY A 89 22.01 -4.04 -6.02
N VAL A 90 21.26 -4.91 -5.39
CA VAL A 90 21.39 -5.22 -3.97
C VAL A 90 21.35 -6.73 -3.77
N SER A 91 21.78 -7.18 -2.61
CA SER A 91 21.73 -8.58 -2.22
C SER A 91 21.28 -8.70 -0.78
N ASN A 92 20.43 -9.69 -0.53
CA ASN A 92 19.86 -9.99 0.78
C ASN A 92 18.97 -8.88 1.37
N TYR A 93 18.58 -7.85 0.60
CA TYR A 93 17.73 -6.77 1.12
C TYR A 93 16.34 -7.30 1.54
N THR A 94 15.89 -6.85 2.71
CA THR A 94 14.51 -6.99 3.21
C THR A 94 13.66 -5.78 2.80
N VAL A 95 12.37 -5.82 3.14
CA VAL A 95 11.44 -4.70 2.87
C VAL A 95 11.86 -3.43 3.61
N GLU A 96 12.41 -3.56 4.82
CA GLU A 96 12.90 -2.44 5.62
C GLU A 96 14.12 -1.80 4.95
N ASP A 97 15.05 -2.61 4.43
CA ASP A 97 16.24 -2.09 3.72
C ASP A 97 15.86 -1.32 2.45
N LEU A 98 14.80 -1.76 1.77
CA LEU A 98 14.27 -1.08 0.60
C LEU A 98 13.56 0.23 0.98
N ALA A 99 12.76 0.20 2.05
CA ALA A 99 12.08 1.38 2.58
C ALA A 99 13.08 2.46 3.03
N GLU A 100 14.25 2.07 3.57
CA GLU A 100 15.34 3.00 3.88
C GLU A 100 15.88 3.71 2.62
N LEU A 101 16.00 3.00 1.48
CA LEU A 101 16.38 3.61 0.20
C LEU A 101 15.30 4.58 -0.32
N GLU A 102 14.03 4.19 -0.24
CA GLU A 102 12.89 5.00 -0.68
C GLU A 102 12.74 6.27 0.17
N ALA A 103 12.88 6.15 1.50
CA ALA A 103 12.86 7.28 2.42
C ALA A 103 14.01 8.26 2.13
N ALA A 104 15.18 7.76 1.74
CA ALA A 104 16.31 8.55 1.27
C ALA A 104 16.15 9.08 -0.16
N LYS A 105 15.01 8.79 -0.84
CA LYS A 105 14.70 9.18 -2.22
C LYS A 105 15.75 8.69 -3.23
N LEU A 106 16.35 7.53 -2.96
CA LEU A 106 17.32 6.91 -3.85
C LEU A 106 16.60 6.07 -4.91
N PRO A 107 17.13 5.99 -6.16
CA PRO A 107 16.54 5.18 -7.20
C PRO A 107 16.58 3.69 -6.82
N LEU A 108 15.54 2.96 -7.21
CA LEU A 108 15.41 1.55 -6.90
C LEU A 108 16.48 0.69 -7.60
N PRO A 109 16.95 -0.39 -6.97
CA PRO A 109 17.95 -1.28 -7.54
C PRO A 109 17.36 -2.09 -8.70
N THR A 110 18.18 -2.42 -9.70
CA THR A 110 17.71 -3.23 -10.85
C THR A 110 17.44 -4.69 -10.46
N VAL A 111 18.17 -5.21 -9.48
CA VAL A 111 18.08 -6.61 -9.04
C VAL A 111 18.28 -6.72 -7.53
N ASN A 112 17.56 -7.65 -6.91
CA ASN A 112 17.84 -8.14 -5.57
C ASN A 112 18.26 -9.62 -5.65
N GLN A 113 19.53 -9.91 -5.34
CA GLN A 113 20.03 -11.28 -5.28
C GLN A 113 19.79 -11.85 -3.86
N ILE A 114 18.85 -12.79 -3.73
CA ILE A 114 18.45 -13.41 -2.45
C ILE A 114 18.41 -14.94 -2.55
N GLU A 115 18.40 -15.63 -1.41
CA GLU A 115 18.16 -17.07 -1.37
C GLU A 115 16.69 -17.31 -1.73
N ILE A 116 16.47 -18.05 -2.82
CA ILE A 116 15.12 -18.42 -3.28
C ILE A 116 15.16 -19.87 -3.71
N ASN A 117 14.38 -20.69 -3.02
CA ASN A 117 14.12 -22.08 -3.39
C ASN A 117 12.74 -22.47 -2.79
N PRO A 118 12.15 -23.60 -3.20
CA PRO A 118 10.84 -24.05 -2.68
C PRO A 118 10.72 -24.10 -1.15
N PHE A 119 11.83 -24.32 -0.44
CA PHE A 119 11.86 -24.44 1.02
C PHE A 119 12.09 -23.09 1.73
N LEU A 120 12.54 -22.06 1.00
CA LEU A 120 12.67 -20.67 1.44
C LEU A 120 12.13 -19.75 0.33
N TYR A 121 10.81 -19.80 0.15
CA TYR A 121 10.09 -18.98 -0.80
C TYR A 121 9.26 -17.93 -0.06
N ARG A 122 9.89 -16.78 0.20
CA ARG A 122 9.24 -15.59 0.78
C ARG A 122 8.34 -14.92 -0.26
N LYS A 123 7.21 -15.57 -0.56
CA LYS A 123 6.35 -15.30 -1.72
C LYS A 123 5.88 -13.85 -1.73
N LYS A 124 5.53 -13.31 -0.57
CA LYS A 124 4.94 -11.98 -0.44
C LYS A 124 6.02 -10.90 -0.56
N THR A 125 7.19 -11.11 0.04
CA THR A 125 8.36 -10.23 -0.16
C THR A 125 8.80 -10.19 -1.62
N ILE A 126 8.87 -11.34 -2.29
CA ILE A 126 9.26 -11.43 -3.70
C ILE A 126 8.26 -10.72 -4.60
N ALA A 127 6.96 -10.90 -4.36
CA ALA A 127 5.92 -10.19 -5.13
C ALA A 127 6.03 -8.67 -4.99
N HIS A 128 6.30 -8.17 -3.78
CA HIS A 128 6.44 -6.73 -3.52
C HIS A 128 7.59 -6.11 -4.33
N PHE A 129 8.81 -6.63 -4.22
CA PHE A 129 9.95 -6.14 -5.00
C PHE A 129 9.72 -6.26 -6.52
N ALA A 130 9.09 -7.35 -6.97
CA ALA A 130 8.78 -7.53 -8.38
C ALA A 130 7.79 -6.47 -8.91
N SER A 131 6.83 -6.03 -8.09
CA SER A 131 5.89 -4.94 -8.44
C SER A 131 6.58 -3.58 -8.63
N LEU A 132 7.71 -3.38 -7.96
CA LEU A 132 8.57 -2.20 -8.09
C LEU A 132 9.53 -2.29 -9.29
N GLY A 133 9.40 -3.33 -10.12
CA GLY A 133 10.26 -3.58 -11.28
C GLY A 133 11.60 -4.23 -10.94
N ILE A 134 11.86 -4.56 -9.66
CA ILE A 134 13.12 -5.15 -9.20
C ILE A 134 13.15 -6.63 -9.60
N LYS A 135 14.19 -7.04 -10.32
CA LYS A 135 14.37 -8.44 -10.72
C LYS A 135 14.99 -9.26 -9.60
N PHE A 136 14.77 -10.56 -9.65
CA PHE A 136 15.32 -11.50 -8.68
C PHE A 136 16.32 -12.43 -9.31
N GLN A 137 17.48 -12.54 -8.67
CA GLN A 137 18.45 -13.57 -8.95
C GLN A 137 18.49 -14.55 -7.78
N ALA A 138 18.09 -15.79 -8.04
CA ALA A 138 18.03 -16.84 -7.04
C ALA A 138 19.43 -17.40 -6.82
N TYR A 139 20.01 -17.17 -5.63
CA TYR A 139 21.18 -17.92 -5.19
C TYR A 139 20.74 -19.11 -4.33
N ARG A 140 21.56 -20.16 -4.29
CA ARG A 140 21.25 -21.41 -3.55
C ARG A 140 19.90 -22.03 -3.94
N ALA A 141 19.48 -21.88 -5.20
CA ALA A 141 18.22 -22.45 -5.72
C ALA A 141 18.06 -23.97 -5.50
N LEU A 142 19.18 -24.71 -5.35
CA LEU A 142 19.19 -26.17 -5.18
C LEU A 142 19.40 -26.62 -3.73
N SER A 143 19.65 -25.71 -2.78
CA SER A 143 20.05 -26.03 -1.41
C SER A 143 19.31 -25.16 -0.41
N ASN A 144 18.91 -25.69 0.74
CA ASN A 144 18.38 -24.88 1.83
C ASN A 144 19.47 -24.70 2.92
N PHE A 145 19.95 -23.48 3.12
CA PHE A 145 21.03 -23.15 4.08
C PHE A 145 22.30 -24.03 3.97
N GLY A 146 22.64 -24.47 2.75
CA GLY A 146 23.81 -25.31 2.50
C GLY A 146 23.66 -26.79 2.86
N LYS A 147 22.45 -27.25 3.18
CA LYS A 147 22.13 -28.68 3.35
C LYS A 147 21.51 -29.25 2.06
N SER A 148 21.83 -30.50 1.76
CA SER A 148 21.26 -31.29 0.64
C SER A 148 19.80 -31.68 0.86
N ALA A 149 19.18 -31.27 1.98
CA ALA A 149 17.82 -31.64 2.38
C ALA A 149 16.74 -31.33 1.32
N SER A 150 16.97 -30.32 0.48
CA SER A 150 16.10 -29.99 -0.66
C SER A 150 16.14 -31.03 -1.79
N LEU A 151 17.28 -31.72 -1.97
CA LEU A 151 17.46 -32.80 -2.94
C LEU A 151 16.96 -34.16 -2.42
N GLU A 152 16.85 -34.30 -1.09
CA GLU A 152 16.38 -35.50 -0.41
C GLU A 152 14.87 -35.45 -0.09
N SER A 153 14.19 -34.37 -0.50
CA SER A 153 12.76 -34.21 -0.28
C SER A 153 11.95 -35.24 -1.08
N GLU A 154 11.09 -35.98 -0.39
CA GLU A 154 10.16 -36.95 -1.00
C GLU A 154 9.26 -36.29 -2.05
N VAL A 155 8.83 -35.05 -1.82
CA VAL A 155 8.02 -34.28 -2.77
C VAL A 155 8.80 -34.01 -4.05
N VAL A 156 10.06 -33.56 -3.94
CA VAL A 156 10.92 -33.28 -5.09
C VAL A 156 11.26 -34.58 -5.83
N ALA A 157 11.50 -35.69 -5.11
CA ALA A 157 11.76 -37.00 -5.70
C ALA A 157 10.54 -37.55 -6.48
N ALA A 158 9.33 -37.39 -5.95
CA ALA A 158 8.11 -37.78 -6.64
C ALA A 158 7.89 -36.97 -7.93
N LEU A 159 8.14 -35.65 -7.89
CA LEU A 159 8.07 -34.79 -9.08
C LEU A 159 9.15 -35.12 -10.11
N ALA A 160 10.37 -35.41 -9.64
CA ALA A 160 11.47 -35.87 -10.48
C ALA A 160 11.10 -37.14 -11.25
N ALA A 161 10.53 -38.14 -10.56
CA ALA A 161 10.04 -39.37 -11.19
C ALA A 161 8.90 -39.12 -12.18
N LYS A 162 7.91 -38.28 -11.81
CA LYS A 162 6.77 -37.92 -12.67
C LYS A 162 7.22 -37.31 -14.01
N HIS A 163 8.20 -36.41 -13.97
CA HIS A 163 8.69 -35.70 -15.17
C HIS A 163 9.84 -36.40 -15.89
N GLY A 164 10.37 -37.50 -15.35
CA GLY A 164 11.58 -38.15 -15.87
C GLY A 164 12.81 -37.23 -15.80
N ARG A 165 12.91 -36.39 -14.77
CA ARG A 165 13.96 -35.39 -14.57
C ARG A 165 14.65 -35.58 -13.22
N SER A 166 15.80 -34.94 -13.01
CA SER A 166 16.46 -34.96 -11.69
C SER A 166 15.88 -33.93 -10.73
N ALA A 167 16.09 -34.13 -9.42
CA ALA A 167 15.70 -33.15 -8.40
C ALA A 167 16.27 -31.75 -8.65
N SER A 168 17.51 -31.68 -9.16
CA SER A 168 18.14 -30.39 -9.51
C SER A 168 17.40 -29.69 -10.66
N GLN A 169 16.98 -30.45 -11.67
CA GLN A 169 16.18 -29.92 -12.78
C GLN A 169 14.80 -29.47 -12.32
N ILE A 170 14.13 -30.18 -11.41
CA ILE A 170 12.83 -29.77 -10.85
C ILE A 170 12.95 -28.42 -10.13
N LEU A 171 13.93 -28.28 -9.23
CA LEU A 171 14.15 -27.04 -8.47
C LEU A 171 14.57 -25.87 -9.39
N GLY A 172 15.47 -26.13 -10.34
CA GLY A 172 15.90 -25.14 -11.32
C GLY A 172 14.76 -24.70 -12.25
N ARG A 173 13.93 -25.65 -12.70
CA ARG A 173 12.75 -25.37 -13.53
C ARG A 173 11.73 -24.54 -12.79
N TRP A 174 11.50 -24.81 -11.51
CA TRP A 174 10.64 -23.99 -10.67
C TRP A 174 11.13 -22.53 -10.62
N CYS A 175 12.43 -22.29 -10.41
CA CYS A 175 12.99 -20.93 -10.44
C CYS A 175 12.77 -20.23 -11.79
N VAL A 176 13.05 -20.94 -12.89
CA VAL A 176 12.89 -20.40 -14.25
C VAL A 176 11.43 -20.08 -14.57
N GLN A 177 10.49 -20.98 -14.26
CA GLN A 177 9.05 -20.75 -14.46
C GLN A 177 8.50 -19.62 -13.59
N LYS A 178 9.11 -19.37 -12.43
CA LYS A 178 8.81 -18.20 -11.59
C LYS A 178 9.41 -16.89 -12.11
N GLY A 179 10.22 -16.95 -13.18
CA GLY A 179 10.89 -15.78 -13.75
C GLY A 179 12.10 -15.31 -12.95
N PHE A 180 12.64 -16.14 -12.06
CA PHE A 180 13.88 -15.84 -11.36
C PHE A 180 15.07 -16.12 -12.25
N GLN A 181 16.10 -15.26 -12.19
CA GLN A 181 17.37 -15.51 -12.84
C GLN A 181 18.06 -16.65 -12.09
N HIS A 182 17.95 -17.85 -12.66
CA HIS A 182 18.55 -19.07 -12.14
C HIS A 182 19.89 -19.30 -12.82
N ILE A 183 20.97 -19.33 -12.04
CA ILE A 183 22.30 -19.68 -12.52
C ILE A 183 22.74 -20.94 -11.78
N PRO A 184 22.60 -22.13 -12.40
CA PRO A 184 23.03 -23.37 -11.77
C PRO A 184 24.55 -23.41 -11.71
N LYS A 185 25.12 -23.28 -10.50
CA LYS A 185 26.57 -23.45 -10.30
C LYS A 185 26.90 -24.94 -10.21
N SER A 186 27.79 -25.41 -11.06
CA SER A 186 28.37 -26.76 -11.00
C SER A 186 29.81 -26.71 -11.47
N GLU A 187 30.63 -27.67 -11.03
CA GLU A 187 32.01 -27.88 -11.53
C GLU A 187 32.10 -29.14 -12.39
N LYS A 188 31.02 -29.94 -12.44
CA LYS A 188 30.95 -31.15 -13.25
C LYS A 188 30.26 -30.85 -14.57
N PHE A 189 30.98 -31.02 -15.67
CA PHE A 189 30.48 -30.76 -17.02
C PHE A 189 29.16 -31.48 -17.33
N SER A 190 29.04 -32.76 -16.94
CA SER A 190 27.81 -33.53 -17.13
C SER A 190 26.59 -32.90 -16.43
N ARG A 191 26.78 -32.36 -15.22
CA ARG A 191 25.72 -31.65 -14.48
C ARG A 191 25.40 -30.28 -15.07
N MET A 192 26.39 -29.60 -15.67
CA MET A 192 26.14 -28.35 -16.40
C MET A 192 25.22 -28.60 -17.60
N GLN A 193 25.53 -29.63 -18.40
CA GLN A 193 24.69 -30.03 -19.53
C GLN A 193 23.29 -30.44 -19.08
N GLU A 194 23.18 -31.25 -18.03
CA GLU A 194 21.90 -31.66 -17.46
C GLU A 194 21.08 -30.46 -16.96
N ASN A 195 21.70 -29.53 -16.22
CA ASN A 195 21.03 -28.35 -15.70
C ASN A 195 20.65 -27.34 -16.78
N ALA A 196 21.30 -27.37 -17.96
CA ALA A 196 20.89 -26.53 -19.09
C ALA A 196 19.52 -26.96 -19.66
N GLN A 197 19.13 -28.23 -19.47
CA GLN A 197 17.85 -28.77 -19.95
C GLN A 197 16.63 -28.34 -19.11
N VAL A 198 16.81 -27.45 -18.11
CA VAL A 198 15.68 -26.86 -17.38
C VAL A 198 14.75 -26.05 -18.28
N PHE A 199 15.13 -25.73 -19.52
CA PHE A 199 14.26 -25.05 -20.47
C PHE A 199 13.40 -26.03 -21.30
N ASP A 200 13.71 -27.33 -21.29
CA ASP A 200 13.16 -28.33 -22.23
C ASP A 200 11.86 -29.02 -21.75
N PHE A 201 11.39 -28.71 -20.55
CA PHE A 201 10.17 -29.27 -19.98
C PHE A 201 9.46 -28.22 -19.13
N ALA A 202 8.22 -28.46 -18.72
CA ALA A 202 7.50 -27.58 -17.79
C ALA A 202 6.83 -28.38 -16.69
N LEU A 203 6.86 -27.84 -15.47
CA LEU A 203 6.04 -28.27 -14.36
C LEU A 203 4.62 -27.76 -14.58
N ASP A 204 3.64 -28.64 -14.38
CA ASP A 204 2.23 -28.26 -14.41
C ASP A 204 1.86 -27.42 -13.18
N LYS A 205 0.64 -26.88 -13.20
CA LYS A 205 0.17 -25.98 -12.15
C LYS A 205 0.16 -26.66 -10.77
N GLU A 206 -0.26 -27.93 -10.71
CA GLU A 206 -0.35 -28.69 -9.46
C GLU A 206 1.04 -28.93 -8.87
N ASP A 207 2.03 -29.25 -9.71
CA ASP A 207 3.40 -29.49 -9.28
C ASP A 207 4.11 -28.20 -8.83
N MET A 208 3.83 -27.07 -9.49
CA MET A 208 4.29 -25.76 -9.06
C MET A 208 3.72 -25.40 -7.67
N GLU A 209 2.43 -25.64 -7.46
CA GLU A 209 1.76 -25.40 -6.17
C GLU A 209 2.32 -26.28 -5.05
N LYS A 210 2.60 -27.56 -5.32
CA LYS A 210 3.26 -28.45 -4.35
C LYS A 210 4.60 -27.90 -3.87
N LEU A 211 5.42 -27.39 -4.78
CA LEU A 211 6.72 -26.81 -4.44
C LEU A 211 6.60 -25.49 -3.68
N GLU A 212 5.62 -24.65 -4.01
CA GLU A 212 5.40 -23.38 -3.31
C GLU A 212 5.04 -23.55 -1.83
N ASN A 213 4.41 -24.67 -1.48
CA ASN A 213 3.96 -24.97 -0.12
C ASN A 213 5.03 -25.67 0.75
N LEU A 214 6.27 -25.81 0.27
CA LEU A 214 7.37 -26.43 1.02
C LEU A 214 8.10 -25.48 1.99
N THR A 215 7.77 -24.19 1.96
CA THR A 215 8.32 -23.22 2.91
C THR A 215 7.68 -23.39 4.28
N SER A 216 8.50 -23.53 5.32
CA SER A 216 8.05 -23.74 6.70
C SER A 216 8.39 -22.55 7.59
N GLU A 217 7.64 -22.36 8.68
CA GLU A 217 7.94 -21.35 9.71
C GLU A 217 9.36 -21.52 10.28
N ALA A 218 9.81 -22.77 10.47
CA ALA A 218 11.16 -23.07 10.94
C ALA A 218 12.25 -22.57 9.96
N THR A 219 11.99 -22.69 8.64
CA THR A 219 12.88 -22.13 7.62
C THR A 219 12.92 -20.60 7.71
N LEU A 220 11.77 -19.95 7.89
CA LEU A 220 11.69 -18.49 8.00
C LEU A 220 12.41 -17.95 9.23
N GLU A 221 12.31 -18.63 10.37
CA GLU A 221 13.07 -18.26 11.58
C GLU A 221 14.57 -18.51 11.43
N THR A 222 14.96 -19.59 10.73
CA THR A 222 16.37 -19.83 10.38
C THR A 222 16.92 -18.72 9.47
N PHE A 223 16.10 -18.25 8.52
CA PHE A 223 16.44 -17.10 7.68
C PHE A 223 16.64 -15.85 8.54
N LYS A 224 15.74 -15.58 9.50
CA LYS A 224 15.85 -14.44 10.43
C LYS A 224 17.19 -14.40 11.15
N SER A 225 17.52 -15.51 11.81
CA SER A 225 18.76 -15.65 12.58
C SER A 225 19.98 -15.50 11.67
N THR A 226 19.93 -16.10 10.48
CA THR A 226 21.01 -16.00 9.48
C THR A 226 21.19 -14.56 9.00
N TYR A 227 20.11 -13.85 8.70
CA TYR A 227 20.16 -12.46 8.25
C TYR A 227 20.78 -11.56 9.32
N GLN A 228 20.29 -11.65 10.58
CA GLN A 228 20.80 -10.84 11.69
C GLN A 228 22.28 -11.06 11.95
N LYS A 229 22.74 -12.31 11.83
CA LYS A 229 24.16 -12.65 11.95
C LYS A 229 24.98 -12.11 10.76
N CYS A 230 24.48 -12.27 9.54
CA CYS A 230 25.24 -11.96 8.33
C CYS A 230 25.36 -10.45 8.07
N VAL A 231 24.36 -9.66 8.44
CA VAL A 231 24.38 -8.21 8.20
C VAL A 231 25.49 -7.50 9.00
N LEU A 232 25.93 -8.10 10.12
CA LEU A 232 26.97 -7.58 11.01
C LEU A 232 28.27 -8.42 11.00
N ARG A 233 28.35 -9.48 10.18
CA ARG A 233 29.42 -10.50 10.28
C ARG A 233 30.83 -9.94 10.24
N ASP A 234 31.05 -8.92 9.40
CA ASP A 234 32.36 -8.35 9.14
C ASP A 234 32.51 -6.94 9.77
N THR A 235 31.63 -6.60 10.72
CA THR A 235 31.64 -5.36 11.51
C THR A 235 32.33 -5.59 12.87
N PRO A 236 33.13 -4.64 13.40
CA PRO A 236 33.75 -4.78 14.72
C PRO A 236 32.73 -5.06 15.84
N LEU A 237 33.04 -6.00 16.74
CA LEU A 237 32.10 -6.53 17.75
C LEU A 237 31.43 -5.44 18.61
N GLU A 238 32.17 -4.39 18.98
CA GLU A 238 31.62 -3.29 19.77
C GLU A 238 30.56 -2.48 19.00
N ALA A 239 30.75 -2.29 17.69
CA ALA A 239 29.78 -1.60 16.84
C ALA A 239 28.56 -2.48 16.49
N GLN A 240 28.67 -3.81 16.61
CA GLN A 240 27.55 -4.71 16.31
C GLN A 240 26.34 -4.48 17.24
N LYS A 241 26.58 -4.14 18.51
CA LYS A 241 25.50 -3.89 19.48
C LYS A 241 24.68 -2.64 19.15
N GLU A 242 25.35 -1.59 18.69
CA GLU A 242 24.72 -0.31 18.32
C GLU A 242 23.96 -0.40 16.99
N LEU A 243 24.44 -1.25 16.08
CA LEU A 243 23.90 -1.42 14.73
C LEU A 243 22.93 -2.60 14.59
N ALA A 244 22.58 -3.27 15.69
CA ALA A 244 21.67 -4.41 15.65
C ALA A 244 20.25 -3.98 15.22
N LYS A 245 19.76 -4.57 14.12
CA LYS A 245 18.34 -4.41 13.73
C LYS A 245 17.45 -5.16 14.71
N SER A 246 16.56 -4.44 15.39
CA SER A 246 15.65 -4.97 16.42
C SER A 246 14.53 -5.85 15.85
N SER A 247 14.16 -5.68 14.57
CA SER A 247 13.14 -6.49 13.89
C SER A 247 13.36 -6.54 12.38
N ILE A 248 13.02 -7.69 11.77
CA ILE A 248 12.97 -7.88 10.32
C ILE A 248 11.72 -8.66 9.93
N THR A 249 11.10 -8.29 8.81
CA THR A 249 9.94 -8.98 8.25
C THR A 249 10.37 -10.29 7.56
N LEU A 250 9.81 -11.42 8.02
CA LEU A 250 10.22 -12.76 7.59
C LEU A 250 9.71 -13.14 6.20
N ASP A 251 8.44 -12.86 5.97
CA ASP A 251 7.79 -12.76 4.68
C ASP A 251 6.80 -11.61 4.85
N CYS A 252 6.63 -10.77 3.83
CA CYS A 252 5.69 -9.65 3.92
C CYS A 252 4.33 -10.19 4.39
N PRO A 253 3.56 -9.54 5.28
CA PRO A 253 2.12 -9.82 5.40
C PRO A 253 1.45 -9.69 4.02
N ASP A 254 0.28 -10.30 3.78
CA ASP A 254 -0.23 -10.32 2.40
C ASP A 254 -0.36 -8.88 1.90
N TRP A 255 0.33 -8.50 0.83
CA TRP A 255 0.19 -7.13 0.32
C TRP A 255 -1.23 -6.90 -0.24
N ARG A 256 -2.01 -7.98 -0.42
CA ARG A 256 -3.45 -7.96 -0.67
C ARG A 256 -4.29 -7.72 0.59
N GLU A 257 -3.75 -8.01 1.77
CA GLU A 257 -4.25 -7.49 3.06
C GLU A 257 -3.92 -6.02 3.24
N TYR A 258 -3.25 -5.37 2.27
CA TYR A 258 -3.07 -3.93 2.29
C TYR A 258 -3.49 -3.15 1.05
N TRP A 259 -3.86 -3.71 -0.12
CA TRP A 259 -4.84 -3.00 -0.98
C TRP A 259 -5.36 -3.59 -2.31
N GLY A 260 -4.56 -4.32 -3.07
CA GLY A 260 -4.71 -4.28 -4.55
C GLY A 260 -5.48 -5.40 -5.26
N TRP A 261 -6.14 -6.33 -4.56
CA TRP A 261 -6.59 -7.59 -5.20
C TRP A 261 -8.10 -7.84 -5.23
N PHE A 262 -8.87 -6.76 -5.27
CA PHE A 262 -10.30 -6.84 -5.50
C PHE A 262 -10.74 -6.01 -6.70
N SER A 263 -10.50 -6.60 -7.86
CA SER A 263 -11.26 -6.30 -9.07
C SER A 263 -11.42 -7.54 -9.95
N GLY A 264 -11.54 -8.71 -9.30
CA GLY A 264 -11.96 -9.93 -9.97
C GLY A 264 -13.44 -9.90 -10.35
N GLN A 265 -13.85 -8.92 -11.17
CA GLN A 265 -14.93 -9.02 -12.15
C GLN A 265 -14.77 -7.94 -13.22
N THR A 266 -14.86 -8.39 -14.46
CA THR A 266 -14.68 -7.68 -15.72
C THR A 266 -15.54 -6.41 -15.83
N PHE A 267 -14.90 -5.25 -15.99
CA PHE A 267 -15.18 -4.28 -17.06
C PHE A 267 -13.90 -3.47 -17.32
N THR A 268 -13.65 -3.19 -18.59
CA THR A 268 -12.45 -2.64 -19.25
C THR A 268 -11.76 -1.45 -18.56
N MET A 269 -10.41 -1.48 -18.56
CA MET A 269 -9.43 -0.41 -18.28
C MET A 269 -8.89 -0.27 -16.84
N THR A 270 -7.57 -0.14 -16.71
CA THR A 270 -6.84 -0.09 -15.43
C THR A 270 -6.91 1.29 -14.76
N GLU A 271 -6.86 1.38 -13.41
CA GLU A 271 -6.79 2.67 -12.67
C GLU A 271 -5.65 3.57 -13.17
N LYS A 272 -4.59 2.99 -13.72
CA LYS A 272 -3.45 3.69 -14.35
C LYS A 272 -3.84 4.56 -15.55
N GLU A 273 -4.96 4.26 -16.22
CA GLU A 273 -5.49 5.06 -17.34
C GLU A 273 -6.41 6.19 -16.87
N MET A 274 -6.80 6.19 -15.60
CA MET A 274 -7.60 7.25 -14.98
C MET A 274 -6.74 8.28 -14.25
N ASP A 275 -5.51 7.89 -13.89
CA ASP A 275 -4.52 8.72 -13.21
C ASP A 275 -4.01 9.85 -14.11
N LEU A 276 -4.11 11.09 -13.61
CA LEU A 276 -3.67 12.32 -14.26
C LEU A 276 -2.55 13.00 -13.46
N SER A 277 -1.98 12.33 -12.44
CA SER A 277 -1.05 12.91 -11.46
C SER A 277 0.34 13.31 -12.02
N GLY A 278 0.59 13.05 -13.31
CA GLY A 278 1.79 13.47 -14.05
C GLY A 278 1.56 14.51 -15.15
N GLU A 279 0.32 14.95 -15.36
CA GLU A 279 -0.04 15.90 -16.43
C GLU A 279 -0.09 17.35 -15.91
N LYS A 280 0.31 18.31 -16.76
CA LYS A 280 0.06 19.73 -16.48
C LYS A 280 -1.40 20.05 -16.80
N LEU A 281 -2.27 19.86 -15.81
CA LEU A 281 -3.71 20.08 -15.94
C LEU A 281 -4.10 21.56 -15.79
N SER A 282 -5.16 21.94 -16.49
CA SER A 282 -5.86 23.22 -16.35
C SER A 282 -7.37 22.99 -16.39
N VAL A 283 -8.16 23.98 -15.95
CA VAL A 283 -9.63 23.92 -16.07
C VAL A 283 -10.08 23.75 -17.52
N GLY A 284 -9.29 24.27 -18.48
CA GLY A 284 -9.58 24.20 -19.91
C GLY A 284 -9.59 22.77 -20.46
N ASP A 285 -8.94 21.83 -19.78
CA ASP A 285 -8.88 20.42 -20.17
C ASP A 285 -10.18 19.65 -19.81
N PHE A 286 -11.10 20.30 -19.10
CA PHE A 286 -12.35 19.72 -18.64
C PHE A 286 -13.56 20.39 -19.28
N SER A 287 -14.55 19.58 -19.65
CA SER A 287 -15.91 20.04 -19.95
C SER A 287 -16.71 20.03 -18.65
N LEU A 288 -17.05 21.22 -18.14
CA LEU A 288 -17.76 21.39 -16.88
C LEU A 288 -19.24 21.04 -17.03
N GLY A 289 -19.75 20.21 -16.12
CA GLY A 289 -21.16 19.86 -16.01
C GLY A 289 -21.81 20.42 -14.74
N LYS A 290 -22.85 19.72 -14.29
CA LYS A 290 -23.67 20.07 -13.12
C LYS A 290 -22.84 20.13 -11.84
N THR A 291 -23.19 21.07 -10.95
CA THR A 291 -22.66 21.10 -9.58
C THR A 291 -23.28 19.94 -8.78
N LEU A 292 -22.43 19.04 -8.27
CA LEU A 292 -22.81 17.86 -7.52
C LEU A 292 -23.00 18.15 -6.02
N GLY A 293 -22.29 19.16 -5.51
CA GLY A 293 -22.35 19.54 -4.10
C GLY A 293 -21.65 20.86 -3.83
N THR A 294 -21.97 21.47 -2.69
CA THR A 294 -21.36 22.72 -2.24
C THR A 294 -20.83 22.57 -0.81
N GLY A 295 -19.68 23.18 -0.55
CA GLY A 295 -19.05 23.19 0.77
C GLY A 295 -18.62 24.59 1.18
N ALA A 296 -18.08 24.72 2.38
CA ALA A 296 -17.73 26.01 2.98
C ALA A 296 -16.79 26.87 2.12
N PHE A 297 -15.86 26.25 1.38
CA PHE A 297 -14.83 26.94 0.61
C PHE A 297 -14.99 26.81 -0.91
N GLY A 298 -16.01 26.08 -1.38
CA GLY A 298 -16.06 25.74 -2.79
C GLY A 298 -17.19 24.79 -3.17
N ARG A 299 -17.01 24.11 -4.29
CA ARG A 299 -18.02 23.22 -4.89
C ARG A 299 -17.39 22.04 -5.59
N VAL A 300 -18.16 20.99 -5.75
CA VAL A 300 -17.79 19.81 -6.55
C VAL A 300 -18.64 19.82 -7.81
N ARG A 301 -18.02 19.73 -8.98
CA ARG A 301 -18.72 19.66 -10.27
C ARG A 301 -18.46 18.34 -10.95
N PHE A 302 -19.47 17.81 -11.63
CA PHE A 302 -19.25 16.77 -12.63
C PHE A 302 -18.43 17.36 -13.77
N VAL A 303 -17.41 16.67 -14.22
CA VAL A 303 -16.60 17.09 -15.36
C VAL A 303 -16.28 15.92 -16.27
N THR A 304 -16.09 16.21 -17.56
CA THR A 304 -15.54 15.24 -18.52
C THR A 304 -14.17 15.73 -18.98
N HIS A 305 -13.13 14.93 -18.79
CA HIS A 305 -11.80 15.27 -19.28
C HIS A 305 -11.76 15.13 -20.81
N LYS A 306 -11.33 16.18 -21.50
CA LYS A 306 -11.36 16.24 -22.97
C LYS A 306 -10.33 15.30 -23.61
N GLY A 307 -9.21 15.04 -22.93
CA GLY A 307 -8.14 14.19 -23.46
C GLY A 307 -8.51 12.71 -23.52
N ASN A 308 -9.17 12.19 -22.49
CA ASN A 308 -9.51 10.76 -22.39
C ASN A 308 -11.02 10.46 -22.43
N GLY A 309 -11.88 11.48 -22.45
CA GLY A 309 -13.34 11.35 -22.49
C GLY A 309 -13.97 10.85 -21.19
N ARG A 310 -13.21 10.70 -20.09
CA ARG A 310 -13.69 10.13 -18.83
C ARG A 310 -14.33 11.16 -17.92
N HIS A 311 -15.17 10.68 -17.00
CA HIS A 311 -15.92 11.50 -16.07
C HIS A 311 -15.29 11.53 -14.68
N TYR A 312 -15.27 12.71 -14.07
CA TYR A 312 -14.66 12.97 -12.77
C TYR A 312 -15.52 13.92 -11.94
N ALA A 313 -15.24 13.97 -10.64
CA ALA A 313 -15.75 14.99 -9.73
C ALA A 313 -14.64 16.01 -9.47
N LEU A 314 -14.80 17.25 -9.95
CA LEU A 314 -13.82 18.31 -9.77
C LEU A 314 -14.17 19.16 -8.54
N LYS A 315 -13.44 18.95 -7.43
CA LYS A 315 -13.54 19.79 -6.23
C LYS A 315 -12.77 21.08 -6.48
N THR A 316 -13.48 22.20 -6.58
CA THR A 316 -12.95 23.54 -6.83
C THR A 316 -13.08 24.38 -5.57
N LEU A 317 -11.96 24.87 -5.03
CA LEU A 317 -11.93 25.62 -3.77
C LEU A 317 -11.32 27.02 -3.97
N LYS A 318 -11.93 28.03 -3.36
CA LYS A 318 -11.55 29.45 -3.50
C LYS A 318 -10.33 29.77 -2.62
N LYS A 319 -9.16 30.09 -3.21
CA LYS A 319 -7.92 30.38 -2.47
C LYS A 319 -8.09 31.52 -1.48
N ALA A 320 -8.68 32.64 -1.92
CA ALA A 320 -8.89 33.81 -1.08
C ALA A 320 -9.73 33.51 0.19
N ALA A 321 -10.73 32.63 0.07
CA ALA A 321 -11.56 32.22 1.21
C ALA A 321 -10.77 31.34 2.18
N ILE A 322 -10.00 30.37 1.67
CA ILE A 322 -9.16 29.48 2.48
C ILE A 322 -8.12 30.27 3.28
N ILE A 323 -7.43 31.21 2.62
CA ILE A 323 -6.41 32.06 3.27
C ILE A 323 -7.05 32.93 4.35
N LYS A 324 -8.18 33.60 4.03
CA LYS A 324 -8.89 34.46 4.99
C LYS A 324 -9.34 33.70 6.24
N MET A 325 -9.78 32.45 6.08
CA MET A 325 -10.22 31.59 7.18
C MET A 325 -9.10 30.76 7.82
N LYS A 326 -7.84 30.96 7.40
CA LYS A 326 -6.64 30.26 7.90
C LYS A 326 -6.77 28.73 7.81
N GLN A 327 -7.35 28.21 6.73
CA GLN A 327 -7.56 26.77 6.52
C GLN A 327 -6.54 26.12 5.58
N VAL A 328 -5.45 26.83 5.25
CA VAL A 328 -4.43 26.38 4.29
C VAL A 328 -3.87 25.01 4.67
N ASP A 329 -3.41 24.85 5.92
CA ASP A 329 -2.79 23.61 6.38
C ASP A 329 -3.76 22.42 6.34
N HIS A 330 -5.05 22.66 6.66
CA HIS A 330 -6.07 21.61 6.60
C HIS A 330 -6.30 21.13 5.18
N ILE A 331 -6.38 22.03 4.20
CA ILE A 331 -6.57 21.65 2.79
C ILE A 331 -5.33 20.98 2.19
N MET A 332 -4.13 21.43 2.56
CA MET A 332 -2.89 20.75 2.18
C MET A 332 -2.82 19.34 2.76
N SER A 333 -3.20 19.18 4.03
CA SER A 333 -3.27 17.89 4.71
C SER A 333 -4.30 16.97 4.04
N GLU A 334 -5.49 17.48 3.70
CA GLU A 334 -6.52 16.72 2.99
C GLU A 334 -5.97 16.15 1.68
N LYS A 335 -5.38 17.00 0.82
CA LYS A 335 -4.80 16.57 -0.46
C LYS A 335 -3.68 15.53 -0.25
N GLN A 336 -2.79 15.76 0.71
CA GLN A 336 -1.67 14.84 0.99
C GLN A 336 -2.13 13.49 1.53
N ILE A 337 -3.15 13.47 2.38
CA ILE A 337 -3.74 12.25 2.91
C ILE A 337 -4.44 11.50 1.78
N LEU A 338 -5.35 12.16 1.07
CA LEU A 338 -6.14 11.53 0.01
C LEU A 338 -5.26 10.99 -1.12
N ALA A 339 -4.17 11.66 -1.47
CA ALA A 339 -3.19 11.18 -2.45
C ALA A 339 -2.48 9.88 -2.06
N LYS A 340 -2.39 9.56 -0.77
CA LYS A 340 -1.72 8.37 -0.26
C LYS A 340 -2.66 7.19 -0.03
N LEU A 341 -3.96 7.45 0.01
CA LEU A 341 -4.96 6.43 0.26
C LEU A 341 -5.31 5.73 -1.06
N GLN A 342 -5.38 4.41 -0.97
CA GLN A 342 -6.00 3.58 -1.99
C GLN A 342 -7.05 2.75 -1.24
N HIS A 343 -8.34 2.82 -1.63
CA HIS A 343 -9.43 1.99 -1.05
C HIS A 343 -10.55 1.59 -2.04
N PRO A 344 -11.00 0.32 -2.33
CA PRO A 344 -12.30 0.05 -2.98
C PRO A 344 -13.47 0.85 -2.46
N PHE A 345 -13.41 1.25 -1.20
CA PHE A 345 -14.45 2.03 -0.52
C PHE A 345 -14.03 3.46 -0.15
N ILE A 346 -12.90 3.99 -0.65
CA ILE A 346 -12.54 5.41 -0.55
C ILE A 346 -12.51 5.99 -1.96
N VAL A 347 -12.92 7.24 -2.11
CA VAL A 347 -12.83 7.99 -3.36
C VAL A 347 -11.37 8.17 -3.76
N ASN A 348 -11.02 7.79 -4.98
CA ASN A 348 -9.68 8.00 -5.51
C ASN A 348 -9.47 9.47 -5.92
N MET A 349 -8.25 9.99 -5.73
CA MET A 349 -7.80 11.26 -6.30
C MET A 349 -6.87 11.00 -7.48
N PHE A 350 -7.26 11.47 -8.66
CA PHE A 350 -6.52 11.25 -9.91
C PHE A 350 -5.59 12.40 -10.28
N GLY A 351 -5.73 13.56 -9.65
CA GLY A 351 -4.86 14.69 -9.92
C GLY A 351 -5.24 15.93 -9.12
N SER A 352 -4.35 16.92 -9.13
CA SER A 352 -4.57 18.22 -8.52
C SER A 352 -3.86 19.29 -9.35
N PHE A 353 -4.47 20.48 -9.44
CA PHE A 353 -3.87 21.63 -10.12
C PHE A 353 -4.44 22.92 -9.54
N HIS A 354 -3.86 24.06 -9.90
CA HIS A 354 -4.28 25.35 -9.36
C HIS A 354 -4.17 26.46 -10.41
N ASP A 355 -4.86 27.56 -10.17
CA ASP A 355 -4.73 28.80 -10.92
C ASP A 355 -4.60 29.99 -9.94
N PRO A 356 -4.58 31.26 -10.37
CA PRO A 356 -4.45 32.41 -9.46
C PRO A 356 -5.61 32.57 -8.44
N ARG A 357 -6.75 31.90 -8.63
CA ARG A 357 -7.99 32.09 -7.86
C ARG A 357 -8.42 30.83 -7.09
N TYR A 358 -8.12 29.66 -7.63
CA TYR A 358 -8.65 28.38 -7.18
C TYR A 358 -7.57 27.31 -7.08
N ILE A 359 -7.85 26.33 -6.23
CA ILE A 359 -7.21 25.02 -6.25
C ILE A 359 -8.25 23.97 -6.65
N TYR A 360 -7.77 22.92 -7.30
CA TYR A 360 -8.58 21.86 -7.89
C TYR A 360 -8.08 20.50 -7.43
N MET A 361 -9.01 19.62 -7.08
CA MET A 361 -8.77 18.18 -6.91
C MET A 361 -9.66 17.41 -7.88
N VAL A 362 -9.07 16.54 -8.68
CA VAL A 362 -9.76 15.66 -9.62
C VAL A 362 -10.03 14.34 -8.90
N LEU A 363 -11.31 14.11 -8.57
CA LEU A 363 -11.75 12.97 -7.77
C LEU A 363 -12.55 11.98 -8.62
N GLU A 364 -12.64 10.75 -8.14
CA GLU A 364 -13.54 9.73 -8.67
C GLU A 364 -15.00 10.22 -8.62
N TYR A 365 -15.70 10.11 -9.75
CA TYR A 365 -17.12 10.42 -9.82
C TYR A 365 -17.96 9.21 -9.40
N ILE A 366 -18.71 9.36 -8.30
CA ILE A 366 -19.58 8.31 -7.77
C ILE A 366 -21.03 8.60 -8.13
N VAL A 367 -21.54 7.88 -9.13
CA VAL A 367 -22.81 8.22 -9.82
C VAL A 367 -24.07 8.09 -8.95
N GLY A 368 -24.05 7.23 -7.92
CA GLY A 368 -25.23 6.95 -7.12
C GLY A 368 -25.55 7.99 -6.05
N GLY A 369 -24.72 9.03 -5.88
CA GLY A 369 -25.01 10.16 -4.97
C GLY A 369 -24.82 9.84 -3.49
N GLU A 370 -25.31 10.75 -2.64
CA GLU A 370 -25.10 10.72 -1.19
C GLU A 370 -25.93 9.64 -0.49
N PHE A 371 -25.28 8.92 0.43
CA PHE A 371 -25.91 7.93 1.29
C PHE A 371 -27.00 8.54 2.17
N PHE A 372 -26.81 9.79 2.63
CA PHE A 372 -27.81 10.57 3.36
C PHE A 372 -29.15 10.61 2.62
N THR A 373 -29.14 10.96 1.34
CA THR A 373 -30.36 11.07 0.52
C THR A 373 -31.10 9.73 0.40
N HIS A 374 -30.36 8.63 0.24
CA HIS A 374 -30.95 7.29 0.20
C HIS A 374 -31.52 6.86 1.54
N LEU A 375 -30.83 7.15 2.64
CA LEU A 375 -31.32 6.86 3.99
C LEU A 375 -32.59 7.65 4.31
N ARG A 376 -32.63 8.94 3.98
CA ARG A 376 -33.81 9.79 4.18
C ARG A 376 -35.00 9.33 3.35
N LYS A 377 -34.78 8.94 2.08
CA LYS A 377 -35.84 8.39 1.21
C LYS A 377 -36.38 7.06 1.73
N ALA A 378 -35.51 6.18 2.23
CA ALA A 378 -35.93 4.91 2.83
C ALA A 378 -36.56 5.08 4.23
N GLY A 379 -36.31 6.21 4.89
CA GLY A 379 -36.64 6.47 6.28
C GLY A 379 -35.70 5.77 7.26
N ARG A 380 -35.45 4.46 7.04
CA ARG A 380 -34.45 3.65 7.75
C ARG A 380 -34.05 2.46 6.89
N PHE A 381 -32.89 1.88 7.18
CA PHE A 381 -32.42 0.66 6.56
C PHE A 381 -32.73 -0.58 7.37
N GLU A 382 -32.88 -1.69 6.67
CA GLU A 382 -33.02 -2.99 7.31
C GLU A 382 -31.68 -3.46 7.90
N ASN A 383 -31.73 -4.51 8.73
CA ASN A 383 -30.55 -5.00 9.42
C ASN A 383 -29.46 -5.46 8.45
N GLU A 384 -29.83 -6.18 7.39
CA GLU A 384 -28.88 -6.68 6.38
C GLU A 384 -28.20 -5.53 5.63
N GLN A 385 -28.97 -4.54 5.19
CA GLN A 385 -28.46 -3.34 4.55
C GLN A 385 -27.54 -2.53 5.48
N SER A 386 -27.94 -2.36 6.74
CA SER A 386 -27.12 -1.66 7.75
C SER A 386 -25.81 -2.41 8.04
N LEU A 387 -25.85 -3.75 8.09
CA LEU A 387 -24.68 -4.61 8.29
C LEU A 387 -23.70 -4.46 7.11
N PHE A 388 -24.21 -4.58 5.88
CA PHE A 388 -23.40 -4.48 4.67
C PHE A 388 -22.61 -3.16 4.59
N TYR A 389 -23.25 -2.04 4.90
CA TYR A 389 -22.58 -0.74 4.90
C TYR A 389 -21.65 -0.54 6.10
N ALA A 390 -22.07 -0.96 7.30
CA ALA A 390 -21.21 -0.88 8.49
C ALA A 390 -19.92 -1.69 8.34
N ALA A 391 -19.97 -2.83 7.65
CA ALA A 391 -18.79 -3.64 7.37
C ALA A 391 -17.80 -2.90 6.44
N GLN A 392 -18.28 -2.21 5.41
CA GLN A 392 -17.42 -1.43 4.51
C GLN A 392 -16.73 -0.27 5.25
N ILE A 393 -17.47 0.45 6.10
CA ILE A 393 -16.89 1.51 6.95
C ILE A 393 -15.87 0.93 7.94
N THR A 394 -16.12 -0.27 8.47
CA THR A 394 -15.17 -0.98 9.34
C THR A 394 -13.84 -1.23 8.62
N CYS A 395 -13.87 -1.71 7.36
CA CYS A 395 -12.66 -1.91 6.56
C CYS A 395 -11.91 -0.58 6.31
N ILE A 396 -12.64 0.50 6.00
CA ILE A 396 -12.04 1.82 5.75
C ILE A 396 -11.29 2.32 6.98
N PHE A 397 -11.88 2.18 8.17
CA PHE A 397 -11.24 2.61 9.41
C PHE A 397 -10.06 1.74 9.80
N GLU A 398 -10.16 0.42 9.65
CA GLU A 398 -9.03 -0.49 9.85
C GLU A 398 -7.83 -0.05 8.99
N TYR A 399 -8.03 0.14 7.69
CA TYR A 399 -7.00 0.60 6.76
C TYR A 399 -6.42 1.99 7.12
N CYS A 400 -7.27 2.99 7.35
CA CYS A 400 -6.81 4.33 7.72
C CYS A 400 -5.98 4.28 9.01
N HIS A 401 -6.45 3.51 9.99
CA HIS A 401 -5.82 3.44 11.32
C HIS A 401 -4.47 2.74 11.27
N GLU A 402 -4.26 1.76 10.40
CA GLU A 402 -2.96 1.12 10.18
C GLU A 402 -1.93 2.12 9.59
N LEU A 403 -2.39 3.10 8.79
CA LEU A 403 -1.59 4.24 8.32
C LEU A 403 -1.48 5.39 9.33
N ASN A 404 -1.96 5.21 10.56
CA ASN A 404 -2.09 6.26 11.58
C ASN A 404 -2.95 7.46 11.16
N ILE A 405 -3.85 7.29 10.19
CA ILE A 405 -4.80 8.31 9.76
C ILE A 405 -6.10 8.12 10.53
N VAL A 406 -6.62 9.19 11.14
CA VAL A 406 -7.93 9.22 11.81
C VAL A 406 -8.85 10.14 11.00
N TYR A 407 -10.03 9.65 10.63
CA TYR A 407 -10.92 10.31 9.66
C TYR A 407 -11.71 11.48 10.27
N ARG A 408 -12.30 11.29 11.46
CA ARG A 408 -12.93 12.30 12.33
C ARG A 408 -14.19 13.02 11.82
N ASP A 409 -14.72 12.70 10.64
CA ASP A 409 -15.98 13.30 10.14
C ASP A 409 -16.92 12.28 9.47
N LEU A 410 -17.06 11.08 10.06
CA LEU A 410 -18.04 10.13 9.54
C LEU A 410 -19.45 10.64 9.77
N LYS A 411 -20.21 10.72 8.68
CA LYS A 411 -21.63 11.04 8.64
C LYS A 411 -22.21 10.57 7.29
N PRO A 412 -23.52 10.39 7.18
CA PRO A 412 -24.14 9.91 5.94
C PRO A 412 -23.86 10.79 4.71
N GLU A 413 -23.62 12.08 4.88
CA GLU A 413 -23.32 13.04 3.81
C GLU A 413 -21.94 12.80 3.18
N ASN A 414 -20.99 12.27 3.95
CA ASN A 414 -19.63 11.99 3.48
C ASN A 414 -19.47 10.58 2.89
N ILE A 415 -20.56 9.82 2.78
CA ILE A 415 -20.59 8.49 2.20
C ILE A 415 -21.36 8.57 0.89
N LEU A 416 -20.75 8.14 -0.21
CA LEU A 416 -21.40 8.04 -1.52
C LEU A 416 -21.72 6.57 -1.82
N ILE A 417 -22.79 6.31 -2.57
CA ILE A 417 -23.13 4.96 -3.04
C ILE A 417 -22.84 4.90 -4.54
N ASN A 418 -22.09 3.89 -4.99
CA ASN A 418 -21.80 3.72 -6.41
C ASN A 418 -22.89 2.87 -7.11
N ALA A 419 -22.85 2.76 -8.44
CA ALA A 419 -23.83 1.99 -9.22
C ALA A 419 -23.87 0.49 -8.85
N ASP A 420 -22.76 -0.06 -8.37
CA ASP A 420 -22.66 -1.44 -7.86
C ASP A 420 -23.31 -1.62 -6.47
N GLY A 421 -23.72 -0.53 -5.82
CA GLY A 421 -24.32 -0.51 -4.48
C GLY A 421 -23.30 -0.45 -3.34
N TYR A 422 -21.99 -0.44 -3.64
CA TYR A 422 -20.94 -0.30 -2.63
C TYR A 422 -20.72 1.17 -2.27
N VAL A 423 -20.24 1.41 -1.05
CA VAL A 423 -19.96 2.77 -0.58
C VAL A 423 -18.57 3.25 -0.98
N LYS A 424 -18.46 4.56 -1.11
CA LYS A 424 -17.21 5.30 -1.32
C LYS A 424 -17.18 6.45 -0.32
N LEU A 425 -16.29 6.38 0.67
CA LEU A 425 -16.05 7.45 1.63
C LEU A 425 -15.32 8.59 0.93
N THR A 426 -15.81 9.80 1.13
CA THR A 426 -15.25 11.03 0.56
C THR A 426 -14.93 12.05 1.66
N ASP A 427 -14.43 13.22 1.27
CA ASP A 427 -14.15 14.38 2.13
C ASP A 427 -13.22 14.08 3.32
N PHE A 428 -11.91 14.17 3.08
CA PHE A 428 -10.86 13.94 4.09
C PHE A 428 -10.41 15.23 4.77
N GLY A 429 -11.23 16.29 4.73
CA GLY A 429 -10.90 17.62 5.26
C GLY A 429 -10.56 17.66 6.76
N PHE A 430 -11.13 16.75 7.56
CA PHE A 430 -10.78 16.57 8.97
C PHE A 430 -9.88 15.37 9.23
N ALA A 431 -9.47 14.63 8.20
CA ALA A 431 -8.55 13.53 8.39
C ALA A 431 -7.18 14.05 8.85
N LYS A 432 -6.52 13.29 9.71
CA LYS A 432 -5.20 13.67 10.24
C LYS A 432 -4.36 12.45 10.57
N VAL A 433 -3.07 12.52 10.26
CA VAL A 433 -2.07 11.57 10.75
C VAL A 433 -1.81 11.84 12.24
N ILE A 434 -2.08 10.88 13.10
CA ILE A 434 -1.96 11.00 14.57
C ILE A 434 -1.14 9.83 15.10
N GLU A 435 0.09 10.11 15.54
CA GLU A 435 0.96 9.12 16.21
C GLU A 435 0.56 8.88 17.67
N HIS A 436 0.07 9.92 18.35
CA HIS A 436 -0.31 9.87 19.76
C HIS A 436 -1.73 10.41 19.97
N ARG A 437 -1.87 11.70 20.25
CA ARG A 437 -3.16 12.36 20.48
C ARG A 437 -3.23 13.70 19.77
N THR A 438 -4.44 14.08 19.38
CA THR A 438 -4.77 15.43 18.92
C THR A 438 -5.82 16.05 19.85
N TYR A 439 -5.90 17.38 19.85
CA TYR A 439 -6.79 18.16 20.74
C TYR A 439 -7.77 19.04 19.95
N THR A 440 -7.78 18.94 18.62
CA THR A 440 -8.64 19.74 17.75
C THR A 440 -10.10 19.32 17.90
N LEU A 441 -10.96 20.21 18.38
CA LEU A 441 -12.41 20.03 18.36
C LEU A 441 -12.92 20.13 16.91
N CYS A 442 -13.30 19.00 16.32
CA CYS A 442 -13.84 18.92 14.95
C CYS A 442 -14.84 17.76 14.83
N GLY A 443 -15.54 17.72 13.70
CA GLY A 443 -16.60 16.76 13.42
C GLY A 443 -17.99 17.36 13.56
N THR A 444 -18.99 16.54 13.27
CA THR A 444 -20.40 16.94 13.25
C THR A 444 -21.03 16.70 14.63
N PRO A 445 -21.84 17.64 15.20
CA PRO A 445 -22.28 17.59 16.59
C PRO A 445 -22.93 16.27 17.05
N GLU A 446 -23.75 15.65 16.21
CA GLU A 446 -24.48 14.41 16.47
C GLU A 446 -23.56 13.18 16.52
N TYR A 447 -22.37 13.28 15.92
CA TYR A 447 -21.41 12.20 15.73
C TYR A 447 -20.21 12.27 16.67
N ILE A 448 -20.00 13.40 17.33
CA ILE A 448 -18.78 13.67 18.10
C ILE A 448 -18.66 12.75 19.33
N ALA A 449 -17.44 12.24 19.57
CA ALA A 449 -17.17 11.37 20.72
C ALA A 449 -17.00 12.18 22.02
N PRO A 450 -17.37 11.61 23.19
CA PRO A 450 -17.36 12.33 24.47
C PRO A 450 -15.97 12.85 24.87
N GLU A 451 -14.90 12.11 24.56
CA GLU A 451 -13.54 12.55 24.86
C GLU A 451 -13.06 13.76 24.05
N VAL A 452 -13.66 14.00 22.87
CA VAL A 452 -13.40 15.18 22.04
C VAL A 452 -14.03 16.41 22.69
N LEU A 453 -15.28 16.28 23.16
CA LEU A 453 -16.00 17.34 23.90
C LEU A 453 -15.31 17.70 25.22
N LEU A 454 -14.76 16.70 25.91
CA LEU A 454 -14.04 16.89 27.18
C LEU A 454 -12.59 17.34 27.00
N ASN A 455 -12.12 17.54 25.75
CA ASN A 455 -10.75 17.94 25.42
C ASN A 455 -9.66 17.06 26.09
N LYS A 456 -9.89 15.76 26.22
CA LYS A 456 -8.97 14.81 26.91
C LYS A 456 -7.80 14.33 26.03
N GLY A 457 -7.69 14.87 24.82
CA GLY A 457 -6.85 14.34 23.75
C GLY A 457 -7.45 13.06 23.17
N HIS A 458 -7.52 12.97 21.85
CA HIS A 458 -8.18 11.87 21.14
C HIS A 458 -7.34 11.35 19.97
N GLY A 459 -7.73 10.18 19.46
CA GLY A 459 -7.06 9.49 18.34
C GLY A 459 -8.03 8.52 17.67
N LYS A 460 -7.52 7.41 17.14
CA LYS A 460 -8.27 6.34 16.43
C LYS A 460 -9.65 5.95 17.03
N PRO A 461 -9.85 5.90 18.37
CA PRO A 461 -11.13 5.46 18.96
C PRO A 461 -12.35 6.33 18.67
N VAL A 462 -12.16 7.57 18.20
CA VAL A 462 -13.28 8.45 17.84
C VAL A 462 -14.00 7.98 16.59
N ASP A 463 -13.27 7.40 15.63
CA ASP A 463 -13.87 6.86 14.40
C ASP A 463 -14.78 5.67 14.73
N TRP A 464 -14.35 4.78 15.63
CA TRP A 464 -15.19 3.67 16.09
C TRP A 464 -16.45 4.12 16.84
N TRP A 465 -16.39 5.26 17.56
CA TRP A 465 -17.58 5.87 18.12
C TRP A 465 -18.54 6.33 17.01
N THR A 466 -18.03 7.06 16.01
CA THR A 466 -18.84 7.53 14.88
C THR A 466 -19.48 6.38 14.09
N LEU A 467 -18.81 5.22 13.96
CA LEU A 467 -19.40 4.02 13.38
C LEU A 467 -20.61 3.54 14.19
N GLY A 468 -20.53 3.59 15.52
CA GLY A 468 -21.66 3.26 16.39
C GLY A 468 -22.86 4.19 16.19
N ILE A 469 -22.60 5.50 15.99
CA ILE A 469 -23.64 6.50 15.67
C ILE A 469 -24.26 6.18 14.30
N LEU A 470 -23.44 5.92 13.28
CA LEU A 470 -23.91 5.60 11.93
C LEU A 470 -24.78 4.34 11.91
N ILE A 471 -24.37 3.25 12.59
CA ILE A 471 -25.16 2.01 12.67
C ILE A 471 -26.51 2.28 13.31
N TYR A 472 -26.54 3.09 14.38
CA TYR A 472 -27.79 3.48 15.02
C TYR A 472 -28.68 4.27 14.04
N GLU A 473 -28.12 5.28 13.38
CA GLU A 473 -28.87 6.14 12.46
C GLU A 473 -29.41 5.35 11.25
N MET A 474 -28.65 4.41 10.69
CA MET A 474 -29.14 3.53 9.62
C MET A 474 -30.38 2.73 10.07
N ILE A 475 -30.34 2.13 11.26
CA ILE A 475 -31.42 1.24 11.74
C ILE A 475 -32.66 2.02 12.20
N VAL A 476 -32.45 3.22 12.77
CA VAL A 476 -33.52 4.00 13.42
C VAL A 476 -34.04 5.13 12.53
N GLY A 477 -33.22 5.64 11.60
CA GLY A 477 -33.52 6.77 10.71
C GLY A 477 -33.05 8.14 11.23
N TYR A 478 -32.53 8.20 12.46
CA TYR A 478 -31.98 9.40 13.08
C TYR A 478 -30.92 9.01 14.13
N PRO A 479 -29.96 9.90 14.46
CA PRO A 479 -28.87 9.58 15.38
C PRO A 479 -29.38 9.42 16.83
N PRO A 480 -28.64 8.75 17.73
CA PRO A 480 -29.09 8.46 19.08
C PRO A 480 -29.12 9.69 20.00
N PHE A 481 -28.36 10.73 19.67
CA PHE A 481 -28.29 11.98 20.41
C PHE A 481 -28.78 13.11 19.51
N VAL A 482 -30.02 13.55 19.73
CA VAL A 482 -30.66 14.63 18.96
C VAL A 482 -31.18 15.66 19.94
N ASP A 483 -30.96 16.92 19.64
CA ASP A 483 -31.53 18.08 20.31
C ASP A 483 -31.67 19.22 19.28
N GLU A 484 -32.45 20.26 19.61
CA GLU A 484 -32.55 21.45 18.77
C GLU A 484 -31.31 22.34 18.89
N ASP A 485 -30.65 22.32 20.06
CA ASP A 485 -29.43 23.08 20.32
C ASP A 485 -28.19 22.17 20.41
N PRO A 486 -27.06 22.54 19.78
CA PRO A 486 -25.82 21.78 19.85
C PRO A 486 -25.34 21.49 21.28
N MET A 487 -25.55 22.40 22.24
CA MET A 487 -25.18 22.15 23.62
C MET A 487 -26.06 21.05 24.25
N GLY A 488 -27.34 20.98 23.88
CA GLY A 488 -28.24 19.90 24.27
C GLY A 488 -27.77 18.53 23.75
N ILE A 489 -27.29 18.49 22.50
CA ILE A 489 -26.65 17.29 21.92
C ILE A 489 -25.43 16.89 22.74
N TYR A 490 -24.53 17.83 23.05
CA TYR A 490 -23.32 17.57 23.83
C TYR A 490 -23.63 17.05 25.24
N GLN A 491 -24.64 17.62 25.91
CA GLN A 491 -25.08 17.14 27.22
C GLN A 491 -25.60 15.69 27.15
N LYS A 492 -26.34 15.35 26.10
CA LYS A 492 -26.85 13.97 25.87
C LYS A 492 -25.72 12.98 25.59
N ILE A 493 -24.73 13.37 24.78
CA ILE A 493 -23.53 12.56 24.51
C ILE A 493 -22.77 12.27 25.82
N LEU A 494 -22.52 13.31 26.63
CA LEU A 494 -21.82 13.17 27.91
C LEU A 494 -22.60 12.35 28.94
N ALA A 495 -23.95 12.41 28.90
CA ALA A 495 -24.80 11.58 29.74
C ALA A 495 -24.78 10.09 29.32
N GLY A 496 -24.46 9.78 28.06
CA GLY A 496 -24.29 8.42 27.55
C GLY A 496 -25.56 7.55 27.58
N LYS A 497 -26.75 8.16 27.70
CA LYS A 497 -28.03 7.45 27.76
C LYS A 497 -28.57 7.23 26.35
N ILE A 498 -28.55 5.98 25.88
CA ILE A 498 -29.07 5.59 24.56
C ILE A 498 -30.30 4.72 24.73
N THR A 499 -31.39 5.10 24.05
CA THR A 499 -32.62 4.32 24.00
C THR A 499 -32.65 3.50 22.71
N PHE A 500 -32.88 2.20 22.80
CA PHE A 500 -32.96 1.33 21.63
C PHE A 500 -34.41 0.91 21.38
N PRO A 501 -35.02 1.25 20.22
CA PRO A 501 -36.38 0.84 19.90
C PRO A 501 -36.47 -0.68 19.66
N LYS A 502 -37.69 -1.24 19.71
CA LYS A 502 -37.92 -2.69 19.54
C LYS A 502 -37.46 -3.24 18.18
N ILE A 503 -37.42 -2.38 17.15
CA ILE A 503 -36.95 -2.72 15.80
C ILE A 503 -35.45 -3.03 15.75
N PHE A 504 -34.69 -2.68 16.78
CA PHE A 504 -33.23 -2.80 16.77
C PHE A 504 -32.81 -4.26 16.93
N HIS A 505 -32.16 -4.82 15.90
CA HIS A 505 -31.69 -6.20 15.93
C HIS A 505 -30.76 -6.45 17.12
N LYS A 506 -30.93 -7.59 17.79
CA LYS A 506 -30.25 -7.90 19.06
C LYS A 506 -28.72 -7.82 18.96
N GLU A 507 -28.15 -8.39 17.90
CA GLU A 507 -26.70 -8.41 17.71
C GLU A 507 -26.15 -7.05 17.30
N ALA A 508 -26.90 -6.29 16.48
CA ALA A 508 -26.55 -4.90 16.14
C ALA A 508 -26.53 -4.03 17.40
N LYS A 509 -27.55 -4.16 18.25
CA LYS A 509 -27.66 -3.45 19.53
C LYS A 509 -26.48 -3.78 20.45
N SER A 510 -26.05 -5.04 20.48
CA SER A 510 -24.87 -5.46 21.24
C SER A 510 -23.61 -4.75 20.75
N LEU A 511 -23.38 -4.71 19.43
CA LEU A 511 -22.21 -4.04 18.85
C LEU A 511 -22.25 -2.53 19.12
N VAL A 512 -23.37 -1.86 18.84
CA VAL A 512 -23.52 -0.41 19.03
C VAL A 512 -23.26 -0.01 20.48
N LYS A 513 -23.71 -0.79 21.47
CA LYS A 513 -23.39 -0.52 22.88
C LYS A 513 -21.89 -0.55 23.17
N LYS A 514 -21.14 -1.45 22.52
CA LYS A 514 -19.69 -1.60 22.70
C LYS A 514 -18.88 -0.51 21.97
N LEU A 515 -19.40 -0.02 20.84
CA LEU A 515 -18.83 1.12 20.12
C LEU A 515 -19.14 2.45 20.83
N LEU A 516 -20.37 2.63 21.30
CA LEU A 516 -20.83 3.81 22.04
C LEU A 516 -20.53 3.69 23.54
N THR A 517 -19.33 3.24 23.87
CA THR A 517 -18.83 3.15 25.25
C THR A 517 -17.90 4.35 25.54
N PRO A 518 -18.24 5.24 26.50
CA PRO A 518 -17.39 6.41 26.81
C PRO A 518 -16.01 6.02 27.38
N ASP A 519 -15.94 4.90 28.10
CA ASP A 519 -14.69 4.37 28.63
C ASP A 519 -13.81 3.77 27.52
N LEU A 520 -12.72 4.46 27.19
CA LEU A 520 -11.79 4.05 26.14
C LEU A 520 -11.15 2.68 26.41
N GLY A 521 -11.03 2.26 27.68
CA GLY A 521 -10.51 0.93 28.03
C GLY A 521 -11.50 -0.21 27.76
N LYS A 522 -12.72 0.11 27.33
CA LYS A 522 -13.80 -0.86 27.04
C LYS A 522 -14.41 -0.69 25.65
N ARG A 523 -14.06 0.36 24.92
CA ARG A 523 -14.59 0.63 23.59
C ARG A 523 -14.00 -0.33 22.55
N PHE A 524 -14.88 -0.99 21.80
CA PHE A 524 -14.46 -1.84 20.68
C PHE A 524 -13.70 -1.02 19.62
N GLY A 525 -12.67 -1.62 19.02
CA GLY A 525 -11.72 -0.91 18.16
C GLY A 525 -10.52 -0.30 18.89
N ASN A 526 -10.56 -0.17 20.22
CA ASN A 526 -9.46 0.37 21.05
C ASN A 526 -8.90 -0.63 22.07
N LEU A 527 -9.40 -1.87 22.10
CA LEU A 527 -8.86 -2.90 22.98
C LEU A 527 -7.65 -3.57 22.32
N LYS A 528 -7.10 -4.60 22.98
CA LYS A 528 -5.91 -5.32 22.51
C LYS A 528 -6.04 -5.87 21.09
N ASN A 529 -7.23 -6.30 20.67
CA ASN A 529 -7.45 -6.86 19.34
C ASN A 529 -7.85 -5.80 18.29
N GLY A 530 -7.97 -4.52 18.68
CA GLY A 530 -8.27 -3.43 17.75
C GLY A 530 -9.55 -3.65 16.96
N ALA A 531 -9.47 -3.54 15.63
CA ALA A 531 -10.60 -3.72 14.72
C ALA A 531 -11.17 -5.16 14.73
N ALA A 532 -10.36 -6.17 15.11
CA ALA A 532 -10.82 -7.56 15.15
C ALA A 532 -11.97 -7.77 16.13
N ASP A 533 -12.00 -7.05 17.26
CA ASP A 533 -13.14 -7.12 18.20
C ASP A 533 -14.47 -6.74 17.53
N ILE A 534 -14.43 -5.84 16.54
CA ILE A 534 -15.60 -5.44 15.75
C ILE A 534 -15.90 -6.51 14.70
N LYS A 535 -14.88 -6.93 13.94
CA LYS A 535 -15.03 -7.86 12.80
C LYS A 535 -15.50 -9.26 13.22
N GLU A 536 -15.08 -9.72 14.39
CA GLU A 536 -15.46 -11.01 14.97
C GLU A 536 -16.76 -10.94 15.78
N HIS A 537 -17.39 -9.76 15.90
CA HIS A 537 -18.65 -9.63 16.61
C HIS A 537 -19.74 -10.47 15.95
N LYS A 538 -20.60 -11.11 16.76
CA LYS A 538 -21.72 -11.96 16.32
C LYS A 538 -22.66 -11.34 15.28
N TRP A 539 -22.64 -10.02 15.13
CA TRP A 539 -23.44 -9.33 14.11
C TRP A 539 -22.89 -9.57 12.71
N PHE A 540 -21.58 -9.74 12.55
CA PHE A 540 -20.90 -10.02 11.29
C PHE A 540 -20.53 -11.51 11.10
N LYS A 541 -21.07 -12.41 11.94
CA LYS A 541 -20.63 -13.82 11.97
C LYS A 541 -20.76 -14.56 10.63
N ASP A 542 -21.74 -14.19 9.81
CA ASP A 542 -22.04 -14.83 8.53
C ASP A 542 -21.45 -14.05 7.34
N LEU A 543 -20.71 -12.97 7.62
CA LEU A 543 -20.09 -12.10 6.62
C LEU A 543 -18.68 -12.59 6.27
N SER A 544 -18.44 -12.81 4.98
CA SER A 544 -17.07 -12.97 4.45
C SER A 544 -16.44 -11.60 4.21
N TRP A 545 -15.49 -11.21 5.07
CA TRP A 545 -14.74 -9.96 4.92
C TRP A 545 -13.93 -9.92 3.62
N GLU A 546 -13.41 -11.08 3.21
CA GLU A 546 -12.73 -11.25 1.94
C GLU A 546 -13.69 -10.96 0.78
N ASP A 547 -14.84 -11.63 0.71
CA ASP A 547 -15.78 -11.41 -0.39
C ASP A 547 -16.40 -10.00 -0.40
N LEU A 548 -16.52 -9.36 0.77
CA LEU A 548 -16.95 -7.96 0.87
C LEU A 548 -15.95 -7.03 0.20
N LEU A 549 -14.68 -7.10 0.61
CA LEU A 549 -13.61 -6.31 0.00
C LEU A 549 -13.49 -6.64 -1.49
N ALA A 550 -13.81 -7.88 -1.89
CA ALA A 550 -13.94 -8.37 -3.27
C ALA A 550 -15.00 -7.78 -4.13
N LYS A 551 -15.94 -7.07 -3.51
CA LYS A 551 -17.19 -6.73 -4.15
C LYS A 551 -17.91 -7.96 -4.75
N LYS A 552 -17.71 -9.16 -4.17
CA LYS A 552 -18.38 -10.40 -4.57
C LYS A 552 -19.73 -10.58 -3.88
N ILE A 553 -19.95 -9.87 -2.77
CA ILE A 553 -21.25 -9.85 -2.08
C ILE A 553 -22.23 -9.00 -2.89
N GLU A 554 -23.44 -9.51 -3.12
CA GLU A 554 -24.47 -8.72 -3.79
C GLU A 554 -24.93 -7.58 -2.89
N ALA A 555 -24.88 -6.35 -3.40
CA ALA A 555 -25.32 -5.19 -2.64
C ALA A 555 -26.85 -5.24 -2.41
N PRO A 556 -27.33 -5.02 -1.18
CA PRO A 556 -28.75 -5.08 -0.82
C PRO A 556 -29.56 -3.93 -1.43
N PHE A 557 -28.88 -2.88 -1.89
CA PHE A 557 -29.48 -1.76 -2.60
C PHE A 557 -28.53 -1.29 -3.69
N LYS A 558 -29.08 -1.04 -4.88
CA LYS A 558 -28.37 -0.40 -6.00
C LYS A 558 -29.15 0.85 -6.41
N PRO A 559 -28.52 2.03 -6.48
CA PRO A 559 -29.19 3.25 -6.88
C PRO A 559 -29.63 3.16 -8.34
N ALA A 560 -30.77 3.80 -8.67
CA ALA A 560 -31.22 3.90 -10.05
C ALA A 560 -30.28 4.86 -10.81
N VAL A 561 -29.65 4.37 -11.88
CA VAL A 561 -28.67 5.12 -12.67
C VAL A 561 -28.98 4.90 -14.15
N LYS A 562 -29.07 5.98 -14.92
CA LYS A 562 -29.38 5.96 -16.37
C LYS A 562 -28.14 5.77 -17.25
N GLY A 563 -26.95 6.01 -16.72
CA GLY A 563 -25.69 5.89 -17.44
C GLY A 563 -24.53 6.59 -16.70
N ALA A 564 -23.34 6.58 -17.31
CA ALA A 564 -22.11 7.09 -16.70
C ALA A 564 -22.08 8.63 -16.50
N THR A 565 -22.98 9.36 -17.17
CA THR A 565 -23.13 10.82 -17.07
C THR A 565 -24.31 11.25 -16.19
N ASP A 566 -25.00 10.31 -15.55
CA ASP A 566 -26.25 10.56 -14.85
C ASP A 566 -26.05 11.27 -13.51
N THR A 567 -26.46 12.54 -13.43
CA THR A 567 -26.41 13.34 -12.21
C THR A 567 -27.74 13.42 -11.46
N SER A 568 -28.70 12.53 -11.74
CA SER A 568 -30.06 12.60 -11.16
C SER A 568 -30.16 12.18 -9.69
N ASN A 569 -29.14 11.50 -9.16
CA ASN A 569 -29.03 11.17 -7.73
C ASN A 569 -28.46 12.31 -6.87
N PHE A 570 -28.16 13.46 -7.48
CA PHE A 570 -27.63 14.65 -6.81
C PHE A 570 -28.64 15.79 -6.87
N ASP A 571 -28.69 16.57 -5.78
CA ASP A 571 -29.55 17.75 -5.70
C ASP A 571 -29.14 18.82 -6.72
N ASP A 572 -30.09 19.71 -7.05
CA ASP A 572 -29.85 20.83 -7.94
C ASP A 572 -29.27 22.02 -7.16
N TYR A 573 -27.99 22.32 -7.39
CA TYR A 573 -27.34 23.49 -6.83
C TYR A 573 -27.20 24.58 -7.90
N PRO A 574 -27.55 25.85 -7.59
CA PRO A 574 -27.35 26.95 -8.51
C PRO A 574 -25.86 27.18 -8.79
N ASP A 575 -25.56 27.56 -10.03
CA ASP A 575 -24.21 28.03 -10.35
C ASP A 575 -23.93 29.36 -9.63
N SER A 576 -22.70 29.53 -9.15
CA SER A 576 -22.28 30.78 -8.51
C SER A 576 -21.52 31.61 -9.51
N ASP A 577 -22.06 32.79 -9.81
CA ASP A 577 -21.49 33.72 -10.79
C ASP A 577 -20.36 34.59 -10.22
N GLN A 578 -20.02 34.42 -8.93
CA GLN A 578 -19.03 35.25 -8.25
C GLN A 578 -17.64 34.62 -8.26
N GLU A 579 -16.77 35.16 -9.11
CA GLU A 579 -15.34 34.89 -9.09
C GLU A 579 -14.67 35.46 -7.83
N PRO A 580 -13.90 34.67 -7.06
CA PRO A 580 -13.10 35.17 -5.97
C PRO A 580 -11.93 36.02 -6.52
N PRO A 581 -11.41 36.99 -5.76
CA PRO A 581 -10.25 37.76 -6.16
C PRO A 581 -9.04 36.83 -6.37
N ALA A 582 -8.19 37.18 -7.33
CA ALA A 582 -6.91 36.49 -7.53
C ALA A 582 -5.99 36.73 -6.33
N VAL A 583 -5.25 35.69 -5.95
CA VAL A 583 -4.23 35.76 -4.91
C VAL A 583 -2.90 36.10 -5.57
N ASN A 584 -2.19 37.09 -5.03
CA ASN A 584 -0.87 37.46 -5.51
C ASN A 584 0.10 36.28 -5.36
N ALA A 585 0.92 36.01 -6.38
CA ALA A 585 1.85 34.86 -6.37
C ALA A 585 2.81 34.86 -5.16
N SER A 586 3.22 36.02 -4.67
CA SER A 586 4.07 36.15 -3.47
C SER A 586 3.36 35.81 -2.15
N GLN A 587 2.02 35.75 -2.17
CA GLN A 587 1.16 35.48 -1.02
C GLN A 587 0.37 34.17 -1.18
N ASP A 588 0.62 33.43 -2.25
CA ASP A 588 -0.10 32.20 -2.56
C ASP A 588 0.59 30.99 -1.92
N PRO A 589 -0.01 30.37 -0.89
CA PRO A 589 0.59 29.22 -0.22
C PRO A 589 0.46 27.92 -1.04
N PHE A 590 -0.28 27.95 -2.16
CA PHE A 590 -0.57 26.78 -3.00
C PHE A 590 0.31 26.72 -4.26
N THR A 591 1.49 27.32 -4.24
CA THR A 591 2.44 27.31 -5.37
C THR A 591 3.01 25.93 -5.70
N ASN A 592 2.99 25.00 -4.72
CA ASN A 592 3.39 23.60 -4.87
C ASN A 592 2.19 22.64 -4.79
N TRP A 593 1.00 23.12 -5.15
CA TRP A 593 -0.23 22.31 -5.18
C TRP A 593 -0.17 21.26 -6.29
#